data_AF-E2B7B8-F1
#
_entry.id   AF-E2B7B8-F1
#
_cell.length_a   1.000
_cell.length_b   1.000
_cell.length_c   1.000
_cell.angle_alpha   90.00
_cell.angle_beta   90.00
_cell.angle_gamma   90.00
#
_symmetry.space_group_name_H-M   'P 1'
#
loop_
_entity.id
_entity.type
_entity.pdbx_description
1 polymer ?
#
loop_
_entity_poly.entity_id
_entity_poly.type
_entity_poly.pdbx_seq_one_letter_code
_entity_poly.pdbx_strand_id
1 'polypeptide(L)'
;VIIPEEEILDNASHISDALGRGRSMDSIPSTFTNGSCSPNSLDPDISPDEQEEKARLIAQVLELQNTLDDLSQRVDSVKEENLKLRSENQVLSQYIENLMSASSVFQSTSPNTKKK
;
A
#
# COMPACT_ATOMS: atom_id res chain seq x y z
N VAL A 1 -25.31 -17.56 9.11
CA VAL A 1 -25.44 -16.08 9.09
C VAL A 1 -24.55 -15.61 7.95
N ILE A 2 -25.17 -15.15 6.87
CA ILE A 2 -24.50 -14.67 5.65
C ILE A 2 -24.23 -13.19 5.88
N ILE A 3 -22.98 -12.77 5.79
CA ILE A 3 -22.59 -11.36 5.87
C ILE A 3 -22.48 -10.88 4.42
N PRO A 4 -23.25 -9.88 3.97
CA PRO A 4 -23.08 -9.32 2.64
C PRO A 4 -21.85 -8.40 2.60
N GLU A 5 -21.06 -8.52 1.54
CA GLU A 5 -19.92 -7.64 1.24
C GLU A 5 -20.45 -6.30 0.72
N GLU A 6 -20.06 -5.19 1.34
CA GLU A 6 -20.38 -3.85 0.87
C GLU A 6 -19.33 -3.38 -0.15
N GLU A 7 -19.83 -2.93 -1.30
CA GLU A 7 -19.08 -2.38 -2.43
C GLU A 7 -18.30 -1.12 -2.04
N ILE A 8 -17.00 -1.10 -2.32
CA ILE A 8 -16.20 0.12 -2.28
C ILE A 8 -16.37 0.81 -3.64
N LEU A 9 -17.12 1.91 -3.66
CA LEU A 9 -17.32 2.72 -4.86
C LEU A 9 -16.15 3.71 -5.03
N ASP A 10 -15.41 3.55 -6.13
CA ASP A 10 -14.40 4.49 -6.61
C ASP A 10 -15.04 5.85 -6.94
N ASN A 11 -14.71 6.89 -6.16
CA ASN A 11 -15.10 8.27 -6.45
C ASN A 11 -13.89 9.10 -6.91
N ALA A 12 -13.39 8.79 -8.09
CA ALA A 12 -12.49 9.65 -8.85
C ALA A 12 -13.24 10.28 -10.02
N SER A 13 -13.06 11.60 -10.18
CA SER A 13 -13.45 12.46 -11.32
C SER A 13 -14.78 13.25 -11.23
N HIS A 14 -14.67 14.50 -10.78
CA HIS A 14 -15.33 15.73 -11.27
C HIS A 14 -15.07 16.83 -10.22
N ILE A 15 -14.33 17.91 -10.46
CA ILE A 15 -14.62 19.03 -11.37
C ILE A 15 -13.34 19.88 -11.43
N SER A 16 -12.79 20.03 -12.63
CA SER A 16 -11.88 21.11 -12.98
C SER A 16 -12.65 22.42 -13.18
N ASP A 17 -11.94 23.53 -13.06
CA ASP A 17 -12.27 24.88 -13.55
C ASP A 17 -13.14 25.79 -12.66
N ALA A 18 -12.47 26.60 -11.83
CA ALA A 18 -12.68 28.06 -11.80
C ALA A 18 -11.72 28.76 -10.79
N LEU A 19 -10.48 29.09 -11.18
CA LEU A 19 -9.88 30.37 -10.76
C LEU A 19 -8.69 30.80 -11.65
N GLY A 20 -8.97 31.07 -12.92
CA GLY A 20 -8.14 31.97 -13.70
C GLY A 20 -8.47 33.41 -13.34
N ARG A 21 -7.70 34.04 -12.44
CA ARG A 21 -7.58 35.50 -12.38
C ARG A 21 -6.16 35.89 -12.03
N GLY A 22 -5.42 36.27 -13.07
CA GLY A 22 -4.11 36.87 -12.93
C GLY A 22 -4.18 38.14 -12.09
N ARG A 23 -3.27 38.23 -11.13
CA ARG A 23 -2.51 39.44 -10.83
C ARG A 23 -1.10 39.00 -10.48
N SER A 24 -0.18 39.28 -11.39
CA SER A 24 1.22 39.49 -11.06
C SER A 24 1.27 40.51 -9.91
N MET A 25 1.75 40.10 -8.74
CA MET A 25 2.24 41.00 -7.71
C MET A 25 3.68 40.59 -7.41
N ASP A 26 4.55 41.46 -7.91
CA ASP A 26 5.96 41.68 -7.65
C ASP A 26 6.60 40.86 -6.51
N SER A 27 7.67 40.14 -6.88
CA SER A 27 8.59 39.51 -5.95
C SER A 27 9.11 40.55 -4.95
N ILE A 28 8.81 40.36 -3.67
CA ILE A 28 9.47 41.12 -2.60
C ILE A 28 10.95 40.74 -2.65
N PRO A 29 11.89 41.67 -2.85
CA PRO A 29 13.31 41.37 -2.78
C PRO A 29 13.65 41.02 -1.33
N SER A 30 13.95 39.74 -1.08
CA SER A 30 14.46 39.27 0.20
C SER A 30 15.83 39.89 0.47
N THR A 31 15.90 40.87 1.36
CA THR A 31 17.13 41.59 1.75
C THR A 31 18.07 40.76 2.64
N PHE A 32 18.09 39.44 2.48
CA PHE A 32 19.12 38.56 3.04
C PHE A 32 19.34 37.34 2.12
N THR A 33 19.47 37.56 0.81
CA THR A 33 20.29 36.62 0.02
C THR A 33 21.76 36.86 0.37
N ASN A 34 22.18 36.53 1.61
CA ASN A 34 23.59 36.22 1.85
C ASN A 34 23.84 34.84 1.26
N GLY A 35 23.97 34.84 -0.07
CA GLY A 35 24.33 33.68 -0.84
C GLY A 35 25.67 33.16 -0.35
N SER A 36 25.66 31.94 0.17
CA SER A 36 26.76 30.98 0.14
C SER A 36 26.20 29.65 0.63
N CYS A 37 25.51 28.93 -0.26
CA CYS A 37 25.38 27.49 -0.16
C CYS A 37 26.78 26.86 -0.34
N SER A 38 27.60 26.94 0.70
CA SER A 38 28.75 26.04 0.87
C SER A 38 28.22 24.76 1.54
N PRO A 39 28.59 23.56 1.07
CA PRO A 39 28.09 22.30 1.62
C PRO A 39 28.65 21.97 3.02
N ASN A 40 29.41 22.89 3.61
CA ASN A 40 29.94 22.77 4.96
C ASN A 40 29.19 23.75 5.87
N SER A 41 27.92 23.48 6.16
CA SER A 41 27.28 24.01 7.36
C SER A 41 27.89 23.26 8.56
N LEU A 42 29.14 23.55 8.86
CA LEU A 42 29.70 23.32 10.18
C LEU A 42 29.04 24.38 11.06
N ASP A 43 27.92 23.99 11.67
CA ASP A 43 27.41 24.71 12.82
C ASP A 43 28.54 24.72 13.86
N PRO A 44 29.20 25.86 14.16
CA PRO A 44 30.43 25.89 14.94
C PRO A 44 30.24 25.50 16.41
N ASP A 45 29.00 25.24 16.83
CA ASP A 45 28.62 25.00 18.23
C ASP A 45 28.22 23.55 18.53
N ILE A 46 28.30 22.63 17.54
CA ILE A 46 28.09 21.19 17.78
C ILE A 46 29.40 20.55 18.24
N SER A 47 29.37 19.95 19.42
CA SER A 47 30.52 19.19 19.95
C SER A 47 30.83 18.00 19.03
N PRO A 48 32.12 17.64 18.82
CA PRO A 48 32.47 16.42 18.08
C PRO A 48 31.76 15.16 18.61
N ASP A 49 31.48 15.11 19.92
CA ASP A 49 30.75 13.99 20.55
C ASP A 49 29.29 13.91 20.08
N GLU A 50 28.60 15.05 19.94
CA GLU A 50 27.22 15.13 19.45
C GLU A 50 27.12 14.74 17.98
N GLN A 51 28.13 15.11 17.19
CA GLN A 51 28.23 14.70 15.79
C GLN A 51 28.44 13.19 15.65
N GLU A 52 29.23 12.57 16.53
CA GLU A 52 29.42 11.12 16.57
C GLU A 52 28.13 10.38 17.00
N GLU A 53 27.44 10.87 18.02
CA GLU A 53 26.15 10.32 18.45
C GLU A 53 25.11 10.40 17.33
N LYS A 54 25.01 11.55 16.66
CA LYS A 54 24.15 11.73 15.49
C LYS A 54 24.51 10.74 14.38
N ALA A 55 25.79 10.54 14.09
CA ALA A 55 26.24 9.57 13.09
C ALA A 55 25.82 8.13 13.46
N ARG A 56 25.94 7.74 14.75
CA ARG A 56 25.50 6.43 15.24
C ARG A 56 23.99 6.25 15.14
N LEU A 57 23.20 7.26 15.50
CA LEU A 57 21.75 7.23 15.36
C LEU A 57 21.32 7.12 13.89
N ILE A 58 21.98 7.86 13.00
CA ILE A 58 21.74 7.75 11.55
C ILE A 58 22.01 6.32 11.07
N ALA A 59 23.13 5.71 11.47
CA ALA A 59 23.46 4.35 11.08
C ALA A 59 22.39 3.34 11.54
N GLN A 60 21.92 3.45 12.78
CA GLN A 60 20.86 2.61 13.30
C GLN A 60 19.54 2.78 12.55
N VAL A 61 19.16 4.02 12.23
CA VAL A 61 17.95 4.30 11.44
C VAL A 61 18.06 3.67 10.06
N LEU A 62 19.21 3.75 9.39
CA LEU A 62 19.41 3.14 8.09
C LEU A 62 19.34 1.61 8.13
N GLU A 63 19.90 0.98 9.16
CA GLU A 63 19.81 -0.48 9.33
C GLU A 63 18.36 -0.93 9.56
N LEU A 64 17.62 -0.20 10.39
CA LEU A 64 16.20 -0.47 10.63
C LEU A 64 15.36 -0.27 9.37
N GLN A 65 15.65 0.77 8.58
CA GLN A 65 14.98 1.02 7.30
C GLN A 65 15.23 -0.12 6.31
N ASN A 66 16.47 -0.58 6.17
CA ASN A 66 16.80 -1.72 5.31
C ASN A 66 16.04 -2.98 5.75
N THR A 67 16.05 -3.28 7.05
CA THR A 67 15.35 -4.45 7.60
C THR A 67 13.84 -4.37 7.37
N LEU A 68 13.26 -3.18 7.50
CA LEU A 68 11.84 -2.94 7.27
C LEU A 68 11.47 -3.09 5.79
N ASP A 69 12.32 -2.59 4.88
CA ASP A 69 12.13 -2.72 3.43
C ASP A 69 12.16 -4.20 3.00
N ASP A 70 13.14 -4.96 3.49
CA ASP A 70 13.25 -6.40 3.26
C ASP A 70 11.99 -7.15 3.75
N LEU A 71 11.50 -6.81 4.95
CA LEU A 71 10.29 -7.40 5.49
C LEU A 71 9.05 -7.02 4.66
N SER A 72 8.95 -5.77 4.21
CA SER A 72 7.86 -5.30 3.35
C SER A 72 7.81 -6.09 2.05
N GLN A 73 8.96 -6.25 1.38
CA GLN A 73 9.03 -7.02 0.13
C GLN A 73 8.65 -8.49 0.32
N ARG A 74 9.06 -9.10 1.44
CA ARG A 74 8.66 -10.47 1.78
C ARG A 74 7.16 -10.59 2.02
N VAL A 75 6.55 -9.60 2.69
CA VAL A 75 5.09 -9.56 2.89
C VAL A 75 4.36 -9.48 1.55
N ASP A 76 4.82 -8.62 0.64
CA ASP A 76 4.21 -8.48 -0.68
C ASP A 76 4.34 -9.76 -1.51
N SER A 77 5.50 -10.43 -1.45
CA SER A 77 5.71 -11.74 -2.10
C SER A 77 4.75 -12.81 -1.56
N VAL A 78 4.55 -12.87 -0.24
CA VAL A 78 3.61 -13.82 0.39
C VAL A 78 2.15 -13.50 -0.01
N LYS A 79 1.78 -12.22 -0.11
CA LYS A 79 0.46 -11.82 -0.57
C LYS A 79 0.20 -12.26 -2.01
N GLU A 80 1.18 -12.08 -2.90
CA GLU A 80 1.08 -12.49 -4.30
C GLU A 80 0.89 -14.01 -4.42
N GLU A 81 1.72 -14.79 -3.73
CA GLU A 81 1.58 -16.25 -3.70
C GLU A 81 0.22 -16.69 -3.14
N ASN A 82 -0.25 -16.04 -2.07
CA ASN A 82 -1.55 -16.34 -1.49
C ASN A 82 -2.71 -16.07 -2.47
N LEU A 83 -2.67 -14.94 -3.19
CA LEU A 83 -3.66 -14.60 -4.21
C LEU A 83 -3.67 -15.64 -5.34
N LYS A 84 -2.49 -16.05 -5.80
CA LYS A 84 -2.35 -17.11 -6.82
C LYS A 84 -3.00 -18.41 -6.34
N LEU A 85 -2.64 -18.88 -5.14
CA LEU A 85 -3.22 -20.10 -4.56
C LEU A 85 -4.73 -20.01 -4.36
N ARG A 86 -5.25 -18.85 -3.97
CA ARG A 86 -6.71 -18.62 -3.87
C ARG A 86 -7.39 -18.73 -5.22
N SER A 87 -6.82 -18.12 -6.26
CA SER A 87 -7.38 -18.19 -7.62
C SER A 87 -7.39 -19.62 -8.17
N GLU A 88 -6.31 -20.38 -7.94
CA GLU A 88 -6.23 -21.78 -8.38
C GLU A 88 -7.24 -22.65 -7.63
N ASN A 89 -7.35 -22.49 -6.31
CA ASN A 89 -8.33 -23.20 -5.51
C ASN A 89 -9.77 -22.86 -5.91
N GLN A 90 -10.05 -21.62 -6.31
CA GLN A 90 -11.37 -21.24 -6.82
C GLN A 90 -11.71 -22.00 -8.11
N VAL A 91 -10.76 -22.06 -9.05
CA VAL A 91 -10.94 -22.81 -10.31
C VAL A 91 -11.15 -24.30 -10.03
N LEU A 92 -10.35 -24.90 -9.14
CA LEU A 92 -10.49 -26.30 -8.74
C LEU A 92 -11.83 -26.57 -8.06
N SER A 93 -12.27 -25.68 -7.16
CA SER A 93 -13.55 -25.79 -6.47
C SER A 93 -14.71 -25.78 -7.47
N GLN A 94 -14.69 -24.87 -8.44
CA GLN A 94 -15.70 -24.82 -9.50
C GLN A 94 -15.69 -26.08 -10.37
N TYR A 95 -14.51 -26.59 -10.71
CA TYR A 95 -14.40 -27.83 -11.49
C TYR A 95 -15.02 -29.02 -10.75
N ILE A 96 -14.75 -29.15 -9.45
CA ILE A 96 -15.34 -30.20 -8.62
C ILE A 96 -16.87 -30.02 -8.52
N GLU A 97 -17.36 -28.79 -8.31
CA GLU A 97 -18.81 -28.50 -8.28
C GLU A 97 -19.50 -28.86 -9.59
N ASN A 98 -18.88 -28.53 -10.73
CA ASN A 98 -19.40 -28.87 -12.05
C ASN A 98 -19.46 -30.39 -12.26
N LEU A 99 -18.46 -31.14 -11.79
CA LEU A 99 -18.45 -32.60 -11.85
C LEU A 99 -19.54 -33.21 -10.95
N MET A 100 -19.68 -32.70 -9.72
CA MET A 100 -20.69 -33.18 -8.77
C MET A 100 -22.12 -32.90 -9.26
N SER A 101 -22.35 -31.75 -9.88
CA SER A 101 -23.67 -31.36 -10.41
C SER A 101 -24.04 -32.09 -11.70
N ALA A 102 -23.08 -32.30 -12.61
CA ALA A 102 -23.31 -33.00 -13.88
C ALA A 102 -23.41 -34.53 -13.73
N SER A 103 -22.88 -35.10 -12.65
CA SER A 103 -22.92 -36.54 -12.40
C SER A 103 -24.20 -36.94 -11.64
N SER A 104 -25.05 -37.73 -12.31
CA SER A 104 -26.28 -38.29 -11.73
C SER A 104 -26.03 -39.15 -10.48
N VAL A 105 -24.81 -39.66 -10.28
CA VAL A 105 -24.44 -40.49 -9.13
C VAL A 105 -24.48 -39.70 -7.82
N PHE A 106 -24.23 -38.39 -7.85
CA PHE A 106 -24.23 -37.54 -6.65
C PHE A 106 -25.56 -36.84 -6.36
N GLN A 107 -26.51 -36.88 -7.31
CA GLN A 107 -27.85 -36.30 -7.11
C GLN A 107 -28.79 -37.22 -6.29
N SER A 108 -28.59 -38.54 -6.36
CA SER A 108 -29.53 -39.53 -5.78
C SER A 108 -29.49 -39.68 -4.25
N THR A 109 -28.60 -39.00 -3.53
CA THR A 109 -28.53 -39.08 -2.05
C THR A 109 -29.19 -37.90 -1.34
N SER A 110 -29.83 -36.96 -2.05
CA SER A 110 -30.64 -35.92 -1.42
C SER A 110 -31.96 -36.50 -0.92
N PRO A 111 -32.26 -36.54 0.39
CA PRO A 111 -33.58 -36.96 0.86
C PRO A 111 -34.60 -35.90 0.41
N ASN A 112 -35.46 -36.28 -0.53
CA ASN A 112 -36.61 -35.50 -0.94
C ASN A 112 -37.54 -35.29 0.27
N THR A 113 -37.34 -34.22 1.03
CA THR A 113 -38.27 -33.77 2.06
C THR A 113 -39.46 -33.07 1.41
N LYS A 114 -40.26 -33.83 0.65
CA LYS A 114 -41.58 -33.38 0.21
C LYS A 114 -42.49 -33.37 1.44
N LYS A 115 -42.61 -32.21 2.11
CA LYS A 115 -43.67 -31.96 3.08
C LYS A 115 -45.00 -31.97 2.33
N LYS A 116 -45.91 -32.85 2.78
CA LYS A 116 -47.29 -33.00 2.31
C LYS A 116 -48.22 -32.37 3.34
#